data_AF-K1UEJ2-F1
#
_entry.id   AF-K1UEJ2-F1
#
_cell.length_a   1.000
_cell.length_b   1.000
_cell.length_c   1.000
_cell.angle_alpha   90.00
_cell.angle_beta   90.00
_cell.angle_gamma   90.00
#
_symmetry.space_group_name_H-M   'P 1'
#
loop_
_entity.id
_entity.type
_entity.pdbx_description
1 polymer ?
#
loop_
_entity_poly.entity_id
_entity_poly.type
_entity_poly.pdbx_seq_one_letter_code
_entity_poly.pdbx_strand_id
1 'polypeptide(L)'
;MIGLGATAQKKKSQTSGNRQYQVYAVGFYNQENLFDTCHDAGKDDYEYLPAKGWNGMKYTNKLKNMSRALADMGTDVLPNVGCAFIGLSEVENANVLKDLTAQPPLKARNMQFCHIEGPD
;
A
#
# COMPACT_ATOMS: atom_id res chain seq x y z
N MET A 1 66.06 -1.87 -24.32
CA MET A 1 64.86 -1.12 -23.92
C MET A 1 63.74 -1.51 -24.88
N ILE A 2 63.02 -2.61 -24.63
CA ILE A 2 61.70 -2.68 -23.95
C ILE A 2 60.71 -1.65 -24.52
N GLY A 3 59.90 -2.09 -25.48
CA GLY A 3 58.66 -1.43 -25.89
C GLY A 3 57.54 -1.84 -24.94
N LEU A 4 56.75 -0.86 -24.49
CA LEU A 4 55.59 -1.08 -23.63
C LEU A 4 54.34 -0.54 -24.36
N GLY A 5 53.67 -1.42 -25.09
CA GLY A 5 52.33 -1.18 -25.62
C GLY A 5 51.37 -2.15 -24.95
N ALA A 6 50.65 -1.69 -23.92
CA ALA A 6 49.57 -2.45 -23.32
C ALA A 6 48.23 -1.92 -23.87
N THR A 7 47.63 -2.64 -24.82
CA THR A 7 46.24 -2.43 -25.19
C THR A 7 45.36 -3.26 -24.27
N ALA A 8 44.64 -2.59 -23.38
CA ALA A 8 43.60 -3.21 -22.57
C ALA A 8 42.44 -3.66 -23.47
N GLN A 9 42.28 -4.96 -23.66
CA GLN A 9 41.08 -5.52 -24.28
C GLN A 9 39.89 -5.32 -23.32
N LYS A 10 38.97 -4.41 -23.67
CA LYS A 10 37.67 -4.32 -23.01
C LYS A 10 36.95 -5.67 -23.16
N LYS A 11 36.78 -6.41 -22.06
CA LYS A 11 35.84 -7.54 -21.99
C LYS A 11 34.47 -7.04 -22.45
N LYS A 12 34.00 -7.50 -23.61
CA LYS A 12 32.60 -7.36 -23.99
C LYS A 12 31.78 -8.12 -22.94
N SER A 13 31.04 -7.39 -22.11
CA SER A 13 29.97 -7.97 -21.31
C SER A 13 29.06 -8.72 -22.28
N GLN A 14 28.88 -10.03 -22.06
CA GLN A 14 27.93 -10.81 -22.83
C GLN A 14 26.55 -10.22 -22.57
N THR A 15 25.91 -9.70 -23.62
CA THR A 15 24.51 -9.31 -23.56
C THR A 15 23.69 -10.58 -23.36
N SER A 16 23.37 -10.90 -22.11
CA SER A 16 22.34 -11.89 -21.78
C SER A 16 21.09 -11.51 -22.56
N GLY A 17 20.56 -12.45 -23.35
CA GLY A 17 19.43 -12.21 -24.25
C GLY A 17 18.29 -11.47 -23.55
N ASN A 18 17.64 -10.56 -24.30
CA ASN A 18 16.64 -9.62 -23.84
C ASN A 18 15.40 -10.36 -23.27
N ARG A 19 15.48 -10.80 -22.00
CA ARG A 19 14.40 -11.49 -21.30
C ARG A 19 13.47 -10.43 -20.73
N GLN A 20 12.26 -10.35 -21.27
CA GLN A 20 11.22 -9.47 -20.75
C GLN A 20 10.62 -10.12 -19.50
N TYR A 21 10.61 -9.41 -18.39
CA TYR A 21 9.99 -9.84 -17.14
C TYR A 21 8.77 -8.98 -16.86
N GLN A 22 7.65 -9.63 -16.54
CA GLN A 22 6.50 -8.94 -15.97
C GLN A 22 6.68 -8.90 -14.45
N VAL A 23 6.62 -7.70 -13.89
CA VAL A 23 6.82 -7.45 -12.46
C VAL A 23 5.52 -6.93 -11.87
N TYR A 24 5.11 -7.53 -10.75
CA TYR A 24 3.98 -7.07 -9.95
C TYR A 24 4.47 -6.85 -8.52
N ALA A 25 4.12 -5.71 -7.94
CA ALA A 25 4.39 -5.45 -6.53
C ALA A 25 3.21 -5.93 -5.66
N VAL A 26 3.54 -6.53 -4.51
CA VAL A 26 2.57 -6.90 -3.47
C VAL A 26 3.03 -6.25 -2.17
N GLY A 27 2.10 -5.57 -1.50
CA GLY A 27 2.36 -4.84 -0.27
C GLY A 27 1.60 -5.41 0.93
N PHE A 28 2.01 -5.00 2.12
CA PHE A 28 1.26 -5.20 3.35
C PHE A 28 1.36 -3.95 4.22
N TYR A 29 0.26 -3.56 4.87
CA TYR A 29 0.23 -2.37 5.72
C TYR A 29 -0.69 -2.56 6.93
N ASN A 30 -0.15 -2.32 8.13
CA ASN A 30 -0.96 -2.23 9.34
C ASN A 30 -1.62 -0.86 9.43
N GLN A 31 -2.95 -0.81 9.60
CA GLN A 31 -3.70 0.44 9.65
C GLN A 31 -3.73 1.10 11.04
N GLU A 32 -3.08 0.47 12.04
CA GLU A 32 -3.00 0.93 13.42
C GLU A 32 -4.40 1.26 13.94
N ASN A 33 -5.29 0.28 13.91
CA ASN A 33 -6.69 0.43 14.28
C ASN A 33 -7.46 1.48 13.46
N LEU A 34 -7.90 1.10 12.25
CA LEU A 34 -8.78 1.95 11.43
C LEU A 34 -10.25 1.62 11.75
N PHE A 35 -10.77 2.35 12.73
CA PHE A 35 -12.16 2.28 13.19
C PHE A 35 -13.01 3.40 12.58
N ASP A 36 -14.26 3.09 12.26
CA ASP A 36 -15.29 4.08 11.95
C ASP A 36 -15.71 4.84 13.23
N THR A 37 -16.64 5.77 13.10
CA THR A 37 -17.19 6.59 14.17
C THR A 37 -18.50 6.03 14.75
N CYS A 38 -18.97 4.89 14.24
CA CYS A 38 -20.17 4.20 14.68
C CYS A 38 -19.78 2.96 15.48
N HIS A 39 -20.33 2.81 16.68
CA HIS A 39 -20.13 1.61 17.50
C HIS A 39 -20.89 0.42 16.90
N ASP A 40 -20.18 -0.67 16.62
CA ASP A 40 -20.79 -1.95 16.31
C ASP A 40 -20.94 -2.77 17.61
N ALA A 41 -22.19 -3.09 17.97
CA ALA A 41 -22.50 -3.83 19.19
C ALA A 41 -21.81 -5.20 19.19
N GLY A 42 -20.84 -5.39 20.09
CA GLY A 42 -20.04 -6.62 20.20
C GLY A 42 -18.54 -6.42 20.02
N LYS A 43 -18.08 -5.23 19.60
CA LYS A 43 -16.65 -4.90 19.46
C LYS A 43 -16.14 -4.03 20.60
N ASP A 44 -14.89 -4.23 21.01
CA ASP A 44 -14.21 -3.47 22.09
C ASP A 44 -13.56 -2.19 21.52
N ASP A 45 -14.38 -1.30 20.98
CA ASP A 45 -14.00 -0.07 20.26
C ASP A 45 -14.17 1.21 21.13
N TYR A 46 -14.32 1.05 22.46
CA TYR A 46 -14.66 2.15 23.37
C TYR A 46 -13.65 3.32 23.37
N GLU A 47 -12.41 3.09 22.92
CA GLU A 47 -11.37 4.13 22.74
C GLU A 47 -11.60 5.02 21.52
N TYR A 48 -12.45 4.60 20.57
CA TYR A 48 -12.75 5.29 19.30
C TYR A 48 -14.15 5.92 19.29
N LEU A 49 -14.72 6.15 20.46
CA LEU A 49 -15.99 6.86 20.61
C LEU A 49 -15.79 8.39 20.60
N PRO A 50 -16.83 9.16 20.21
CA PRO A 50 -16.84 10.63 20.28
C PRO A 50 -16.43 11.20 21.65
N ALA A 51 -16.75 10.49 22.73
CA ALA A 51 -16.39 10.86 24.10
C ALA A 51 -14.87 10.90 24.36
N LYS A 52 -14.06 10.20 23.55
CA LYS A 52 -12.58 10.20 23.61
C LYS A 52 -11.95 11.12 22.57
N GLY A 53 -12.77 11.92 21.89
CA GLY A 53 -12.33 12.90 20.89
C GLY A 53 -12.08 12.29 19.51
N TRP A 54 -12.49 11.05 19.24
CA TRP A 54 -12.57 10.49 17.90
C TRP A 54 -13.82 11.03 17.21
N ASN A 55 -13.66 11.79 16.13
CA ASN A 55 -14.78 12.43 15.43
C ASN A 55 -14.62 12.25 13.92
N GLY A 56 -15.67 12.51 13.16
CA GLY A 56 -15.67 12.31 11.69
C GLY A 56 -14.52 13.02 10.96
N MET A 57 -14.01 14.14 11.51
CA MET A 57 -12.84 14.82 10.95
C MET A 57 -11.56 13.99 11.11
N LYS A 58 -11.32 13.40 12.28
CA LYS A 58 -10.17 12.52 12.51
C LYS A 58 -10.24 11.27 11.64
N TYR A 59 -11.42 10.66 11.53
CA TYR A 59 -11.66 9.52 10.66
C TYR A 59 -11.34 9.86 9.19
N THR A 60 -11.93 10.94 8.67
CA THR A 60 -11.70 11.39 7.29
C THR A 60 -10.23 11.70 7.02
N ASN A 61 -9.54 12.37 7.96
CA ASN A 61 -8.11 12.66 7.84
C ASN A 61 -7.27 11.37 7.83
N LYS A 62 -7.61 10.38 8.67
CA LYS A 62 -6.92 9.09 8.68
C LYS A 62 -7.11 8.37 7.35
N LEU A 63 -8.34 8.27 6.83
CA LEU A 63 -8.62 7.70 5.50
C LEU A 63 -7.81 8.38 4.39
N LYS A 64 -7.74 9.72 4.41
CA LYS A 64 -6.97 10.48 3.42
C LYS A 64 -5.47 10.16 3.49
N ASN A 65 -4.90 10.09 4.69
CA ASN A 65 -3.49 9.78 4.87
C ASN A 65 -3.17 8.33 4.49
N MET A 66 -4.01 7.39 4.91
CA MET A 66 -3.84 5.96 4.63
C MET A 66 -3.99 5.66 3.14
N SER A 67 -5.02 6.21 2.49
CA SER A 67 -5.20 6.06 1.04
C SER A 67 -4.01 6.60 0.24
N ARG A 68 -3.38 7.69 0.70
CA ARG A 68 -2.16 8.21 0.07
C ARG A 68 -0.99 7.26 0.23
N ALA A 69 -0.75 6.74 1.43
CA ALA A 69 0.31 5.78 1.70
C ALA A 69 0.16 4.50 0.86
N LEU A 70 -1.06 3.96 0.79
CA LEU A 70 -1.38 2.76 0.02
C LEU A 70 -1.22 3.00 -1.49
N ALA A 71 -1.65 4.16 -2.00
CA ALA A 71 -1.43 4.51 -3.40
C ALA A 71 0.06 4.67 -3.71
N ASP A 72 0.85 5.32 -2.86
CA ASP A 72 2.26 5.54 -3.16
C ASP A 72 3.11 4.26 -3.03
N MET A 73 2.60 3.23 -2.36
CA MET A 73 3.30 1.96 -2.16
C MET A 73 3.70 1.28 -3.49
N GLY A 74 4.99 0.96 -3.59
CA GLY A 74 5.59 0.29 -4.74
C GLY A 74 5.76 1.17 -5.98
N THR A 75 5.43 2.47 -5.92
CA THR A 75 5.55 3.38 -7.08
C THR A 75 7.00 3.80 -7.37
N ASP A 76 7.90 3.62 -6.41
CA ASP A 76 9.35 3.77 -6.56
C ASP A 76 9.95 2.69 -7.49
N VAL A 77 9.38 1.49 -7.48
CA VAL A 77 9.78 0.39 -8.36
C VAL A 77 8.91 0.33 -9.62
N LEU A 78 7.61 0.59 -9.51
CA LEU A 78 6.63 0.55 -10.59
C LEU A 78 5.90 1.91 -10.74
N PRO A 79 6.52 2.90 -11.40
CA PRO A 79 5.95 4.25 -11.52
C PRO A 79 4.55 4.25 -12.15
N ASN A 80 3.64 5.03 -11.56
CA ASN A 80 2.22 5.14 -11.93
C ASN A 80 1.39 3.84 -11.82
N VAL A 81 1.99 2.73 -11.40
CA VAL A 81 1.33 1.43 -11.22
C VAL A 81 1.22 1.09 -9.74
N GLY A 82 2.35 1.06 -9.02
CA GLY A 82 2.41 0.67 -7.62
C GLY A 82 2.07 -0.81 -7.37
N CYS A 83 1.60 -1.12 -6.17
CA CYS A 83 1.16 -2.47 -5.80
C CYS A 83 -0.09 -2.93 -6.58
N ALA A 84 -0.03 -4.17 -7.08
CA ALA A 84 -1.19 -4.87 -7.65
C ALA A 84 -2.15 -5.35 -6.56
N PHE A 85 -1.61 -5.75 -5.41
CA PHE A 85 -2.36 -6.17 -4.22
C PHE A 85 -1.71 -5.59 -2.97
N ILE A 86 -2.52 -5.18 -1.99
CA ILE A 86 -2.05 -4.75 -0.68
C ILE A 86 -2.85 -5.49 0.38
N GLY A 87 -2.18 -6.28 1.21
CA GLY A 87 -2.78 -6.87 2.40
C GLY A 87 -2.90 -5.83 3.52
N LEU A 88 -4.04 -5.83 4.22
CA LEU A 88 -4.29 -4.93 5.33
C LEU A 88 -4.50 -5.74 6.62
N SER A 89 -4.13 -5.14 7.75
CA SER A 89 -4.46 -5.62 9.10
C SER A 89 -5.00 -4.48 9.95
N GLU A 90 -5.66 -4.84 11.05
CA GLU A 90 -6.30 -3.90 11.98
C GLU A 90 -7.32 -2.97 11.29
N VAL A 91 -8.09 -3.55 10.37
CA VAL A 91 -9.26 -2.90 9.78
C VAL A 91 -10.50 -3.45 10.47
N GLU A 92 -11.35 -2.57 10.97
CA GLU A 92 -12.49 -2.96 11.80
C GLU A 92 -13.53 -3.80 11.05
N ASN A 93 -13.98 -3.31 9.89
CA ASN A 93 -15.08 -3.89 9.15
C ASN A 93 -15.04 -3.49 7.66
N ALA A 94 -15.97 -4.05 6.89
CA ALA A 94 -16.08 -3.76 5.46
C ALA A 94 -16.50 -2.31 5.14
N ASN A 95 -17.18 -1.60 6.05
CA ASN A 95 -17.56 -0.20 5.85
C ASN A 95 -16.31 0.68 5.80
N VAL A 96 -15.36 0.44 6.69
CA VAL A 96 -14.06 1.12 6.68
C VAL A 96 -13.32 0.90 5.36
N LEU A 97 -13.30 -0.32 4.83
CA LEU A 97 -12.66 -0.61 3.54
C LEU A 97 -13.36 0.06 2.37
N LYS A 98 -14.70 0.15 2.41
CA LYS A 98 -15.50 0.87 1.42
C LYS A 98 -15.14 2.36 1.40
N ASP A 99 -15.03 2.98 2.57
CA ASP A 99 -14.70 4.40 2.68
C ASP A 99 -13.24 4.69 2.34
N LEU A 100 -12.34 3.76 2.67
CA LEU A 100 -10.92 3.82 2.30
C LEU A 100 -10.74 3.72 0.79
N THR A 101 -11.35 2.73 0.13
CA THR A 101 -11.25 2.54 -1.33
C THR A 101 -11.96 3.64 -2.13
N ALA A 102 -12.94 4.32 -1.53
CA ALA A 102 -13.58 5.49 -2.13
C ALA A 102 -12.70 6.76 -2.13
N GLN A 103 -11.61 6.80 -1.35
CA GLN A 103 -10.71 7.95 -1.31
C GLN A 103 -10.06 8.21 -2.68
N PRO A 104 -9.86 9.48 -3.08
CA PRO A 104 -9.41 9.83 -4.44
C PRO A 104 -8.18 9.06 -4.95
N PRO A 105 -7.11 8.84 -4.15
CA PRO A 105 -5.92 8.13 -4.63
C PRO A 105 -6.17 6.66 -4.98
N LEU A 106 -6.99 5.96 -4.19
CA LEU A 106 -7.29 4.53 -4.41
C LEU A 106 -8.40 4.35 -5.47
N LYS A 107 -9.39 5.25 -5.46
CA LYS A 107 -10.44 5.29 -6.47
C LYS A 107 -9.88 5.54 -7.87
N ALA A 108 -8.91 6.44 -8.01
CA ALA A 108 -8.22 6.69 -9.29
C ALA A 108 -7.50 5.45 -9.85
N ARG A 109 -7.13 4.50 -8.98
CA ARG A 109 -6.53 3.21 -9.34
C ARG A 109 -7.52 2.07 -9.46
N ASN A 110 -8.81 2.35 -9.25
CA ASN A 110 -9.87 1.35 -9.21
C ASN A 110 -9.59 0.20 -8.23
N MET A 111 -8.95 0.50 -7.08
CA MET A 111 -8.70 -0.51 -6.07
C MET A 111 -10.03 -0.96 -5.44
N GLN A 112 -10.20 -2.27 -5.35
CA GLN A 112 -11.32 -2.93 -4.71
C GLN A 112 -10.81 -3.74 -3.52
N PHE A 113 -11.71 -4.18 -2.65
CA PHE A 113 -11.35 -4.99 -1.49
C PHE A 113 -12.08 -6.33 -1.49
N CYS A 114 -11.42 -7.34 -0.92
CA CYS A 114 -12.06 -8.55 -0.43
C CYS A 114 -11.84 -8.56 1.08
N HIS A 115 -12.92 -8.68 1.85
CA HIS A 115 -12.87 -8.68 3.30
C HIS A 115 -13.25 -10.05 3.82
N ILE A 116 -12.43 -10.61 4.70
CA ILE A 116 -12.72 -11.82 5.46
C ILE A 116 -12.59 -11.41 6.92
N GLU A 117 -13.67 -11.60 7.66
CA GLU A 117 -13.74 -11.25 9.08
C GLU A 117 -12.90 -12.25 9.87
N GLY A 118 -11.96 -11.74 10.68
CA GLY A 118 -11.17 -12.54 11.61
C GLY A 118 -11.97 -12.86 12.88
N PRO A 119 -11.58 -13.88 13.66
CA PRO A 119 -12.10 -14.04 15.00
C PRO A 119 -11.67 -12.83 15.86
N ASP A 120 -12.63 -12.20 16.54
CA ASP A 120 -12.40 -11.11 17.51
C ASP A 120 -11.52 -11.57 18.69
#